data_AF-A0A4R1UWU0-F1
#
_entry.id   AF-A0A4R1UWU0-F1
#
_cell.length_a   1.000
_cell.length_b   1.000
_cell.length_c   1.000
_cell.angle_alpha   90.00
_cell.angle_beta   90.00
_cell.angle_gamma   90.00
#
_symmetry.space_group_name_H-M   'P 1'
#
loop_
_entity.id
_entity.type
_entity.pdbx_description
1 polymer ?
#
loop_
_entity_poly.entity_id
_entity_poly.type
_entity_poly.pdbx_seq_one_letter_code
_entity_poly.pdbx_strand_id
1 'polypeptide(L)'
;MSWALAILGVGKSALSWLLGVAKRHPWQFALIAALALAGWQSREKNGALAERDAARTSLTAAKAELASARTDWAKQVAAAKAATASAEHKSQEIAQDAQTTHDALLADNAGLRDYIAAHRVRQPSGAVASGTAQDSGAPFPDDPAALPLVAMPEDDVRSCDALYRYARPAYEWAQGLIAKGLAVQNSGDGQPR
;
A
#
# COMPACT_ATOMS: atom_id res chain seq x y z
N MET A 1 24.20 45.33 4.61
CA MET A 1 22.95 46.05 4.98
C MET A 1 22.74 47.37 4.20
N SER A 2 23.25 47.52 2.96
CA SER A 2 23.23 48.83 2.24
C SER A 2 22.22 48.96 1.09
N TRP A 3 21.62 47.86 0.63
CA TRP A 3 20.77 47.86 -0.57
C TRP A 3 19.31 48.26 -0.30
N ALA A 4 18.79 47.98 0.91
CA ALA A 4 17.43 48.36 1.31
C ALA A 4 17.24 49.88 1.43
N LEU A 5 18.28 50.61 1.88
CA LEU A 5 18.24 52.07 2.00
C LEU A 5 18.33 52.78 0.64
N ALA A 6 19.06 52.21 -0.33
CA ALA A 6 19.11 52.73 -1.69
C ALA A 6 17.75 52.61 -2.40
N ILE A 7 17.04 51.49 -2.21
CA ILE A 7 15.70 51.28 -2.79
C ILE A 7 14.68 52.24 -2.14
N LEU A 8 14.76 52.49 -0.83
CA LEU A 8 13.90 53.44 -0.12
C LEU A 8 14.19 54.91 -0.49
N GLY A 9 15.46 55.27 -0.72
CA GLY A 9 15.86 56.62 -1.14
C GLY A 9 15.45 56.94 -2.58
N VAL A 10 15.64 56.01 -3.51
CA VAL A 10 15.18 56.14 -4.90
C VAL A 10 13.65 56.13 -4.97
N GLY A 11 12.98 55.31 -4.14
CA GLY A 11 11.53 55.26 -4.06
C GLY A 11 10.90 56.59 -3.66
N LYS A 12 11.44 57.30 -2.66
CA LYS A 12 10.92 58.61 -2.22
C LYS A 12 11.06 59.71 -3.29
N SER A 13 12.20 59.76 -3.96
CA SER A 13 12.44 60.73 -5.04
C SER A 13 11.55 60.46 -6.25
N ALA A 14 11.41 59.19 -6.66
CA ALA A 14 10.51 58.78 -7.73
C ALA A 14 9.03 59.09 -7.42
N LEU A 15 8.60 58.84 -6.17
CA LEU A 15 7.23 59.12 -5.73
C LEU A 15 6.93 60.63 -5.74
N SER A 16 7.87 61.45 -5.26
CA SER A 16 7.68 62.91 -5.25
C SER A 16 7.63 63.52 -6.65
N TRP A 17 8.41 62.98 -7.59
CA TRP A 17 8.38 63.37 -8.99
C TRP A 17 7.09 62.93 -9.67
N LEU A 18 6.63 61.69 -9.43
CA LEU A 18 5.34 61.18 -9.92
C LEU A 18 4.18 62.02 -9.40
N LEU A 19 4.19 62.44 -8.13
CA LEU A 19 3.18 63.36 -7.58
C LEU A 19 3.22 64.75 -8.23
N GLY A 20 4.42 65.26 -8.54
CA GLY A 20 4.59 66.52 -9.25
C GLY A 20 4.00 66.48 -10.66
N VAL A 21 4.23 65.39 -11.39
CA VAL A 21 3.68 65.17 -12.74
C VAL A 21 2.17 64.94 -12.70
N ALA A 22 1.67 64.17 -11.74
CA ALA A 22 0.25 63.92 -11.56
C ALA A 22 -0.56 65.21 -11.27
N LYS A 23 0.02 66.16 -10.52
CA LYS A 23 -0.61 67.47 -10.28
C LYS A 23 -0.61 68.38 -11.50
N ARG A 24 0.41 68.29 -12.36
CA ARG A 24 0.54 69.15 -13.55
C ARG A 24 -0.27 68.63 -14.75
N HIS A 25 -0.39 67.31 -14.89
CA HIS A 25 -1.09 66.67 -16.01
C HIS A 25 -1.96 65.50 -15.53
N PRO A 26 -3.04 65.76 -14.77
CA PRO A 26 -3.83 64.72 -14.11
C PRO A 26 -4.47 63.74 -15.09
N TRP A 27 -4.91 64.23 -16.25
CA TRP A 27 -5.55 63.39 -17.27
C TRP A 27 -4.57 62.46 -17.99
N GLN A 28 -3.34 62.91 -18.28
CA GLN A 28 -2.30 62.08 -18.88
C GLN A 28 -1.84 60.98 -17.90
N PHE A 29 -1.70 61.32 -16.62
CA PHE A 29 -1.37 60.36 -15.58
C PHE A 29 -2.46 59.29 -15.42
N ALA A 30 -3.73 59.69 -15.42
CA ALA A 30 -4.86 58.76 -15.34
C ALA A 30 -4.88 57.76 -16.51
N LEU A 31 -4.58 58.22 -17.74
CA LEU A 31 -4.50 57.33 -18.91
C LEU A 31 -3.35 56.32 -18.81
N ILE A 32 -2.17 56.75 -18.37
CA ILE A 32 -1.01 55.86 -18.18
C ILE A 32 -1.31 54.82 -17.09
N ALA A 33 -1.91 55.24 -15.97
CA ALA A 33 -2.31 54.35 -14.89
C ALA A 33 -3.37 53.33 -15.35
N ALA A 34 -4.36 53.76 -16.13
CA ALA A 34 -5.37 52.88 -16.71
C ALA A 34 -4.76 51.84 -17.66
N LEU A 35 -3.81 52.23 -18.52
CA LEU A 35 -3.09 51.31 -19.41
C LEU A 35 -2.23 50.31 -18.63
N ALA A 36 -1.55 50.75 -17.56
CA ALA A 36 -0.77 49.87 -16.71
C ALA A 36 -1.64 48.83 -16.00
N LEU A 37 -2.80 49.24 -15.46
CA LEU A 37 -3.77 48.33 -14.84
C LEU A 37 -4.40 47.37 -15.85
N ALA A 38 -4.72 47.83 -17.06
CA ALA A 38 -5.22 46.96 -18.12
C ALA A 38 -4.18 45.92 -18.56
N GLY A 39 -2.91 46.34 -18.67
CA GLY A 39 -1.79 45.44 -18.96
C GLY A 39 -1.57 44.40 -17.85
N TRP A 40 -1.65 44.84 -16.58
CA TRP A 40 -1.57 43.95 -15.42
C TRP A 40 -2.71 42.92 -15.43
N GLN A 41 -3.95 43.38 -15.59
CA GLN A 41 -5.13 42.50 -15.62
C GLN A 41 -5.07 41.50 -16.78
N SER A 42 -4.54 41.92 -17.94
CA SER A 42 -4.31 41.02 -19.08
C SER A 42 -3.28 39.94 -18.75
N ARG A 43 -2.19 40.30 -18.07
CA ARG A 43 -1.14 39.37 -17.67
C ARG A 43 -1.63 38.32 -16.68
N GLU A 44 -2.45 38.71 -15.70
CA GLU A 44 -3.06 37.78 -14.75
C GLU A 44 -4.04 36.82 -15.43
N LYS A 45 -4.89 37.32 -16.33
CA LYS A 45 -5.81 36.47 -17.11
C LYS A 45 -5.06 35.44 -17.95
N ASN A 46 -3.96 35.85 -18.61
CA ASN A 46 -3.14 34.94 -19.39
C ASN A 46 -2.43 33.89 -18.50
N GLY A 47 -2.01 34.27 -17.28
CA GLY A 47 -1.48 33.34 -16.29
C GLY A 47 -2.49 32.27 -15.89
N ALA A 48 -3.72 32.68 -15.55
CA ALA A 48 -4.79 31.75 -15.18
C ALA A 48 -5.18 30.80 -16.34
N LEU A 49 -5.16 31.28 -17.59
CA LEU A 49 -5.39 30.42 -18.75
C LEU A 49 -4.26 29.40 -18.95
N ALA A 50 -3.01 29.80 -18.76
CA ALA A 50 -1.85 28.91 -18.84
C ALA A 50 -1.89 27.83 -17.75
N GLU A 51 -2.25 28.20 -16.51
CA GLU A 51 -2.44 27.24 -15.40
C GLU A 51 -3.57 26.25 -15.69
N ARG A 52 -4.70 26.72 -16.22
CA ARG A 52 -5.81 25.85 -16.63
C ARG A 52 -5.38 24.86 -17.71
N ASP A 53 -4.64 25.32 -18.71
CA ASP A 53 -4.22 24.47 -19.82
C ASP A 53 -3.15 23.46 -19.36
N ALA A 54 -2.24 23.84 -18.46
CA ALA A 54 -1.30 22.93 -17.81
C ALA A 54 -2.00 21.89 -16.92
N ALA A 55 -3.06 22.27 -16.20
CA ALA A 55 -3.86 21.33 -15.43
C ALA A 55 -4.66 20.36 -16.32
N ARG A 56 -5.10 20.82 -17.50
CA ARG A 56 -5.76 19.93 -18.47
C ARG A 56 -4.80 18.91 -19.06
N THR A 57 -3.59 19.32 -19.43
CA THR A 57 -2.59 18.40 -19.97
C THR A 57 -2.17 17.35 -18.94
N SER A 58 -1.94 17.76 -17.69
CA SER A 58 -1.60 16.83 -16.61
C SER A 58 -2.75 15.84 -16.32
N LEU A 59 -4.00 16.31 -16.34
CA LEU A 59 -5.17 15.45 -16.14
C LEU A 59 -5.39 14.46 -17.29
N THR A 60 -5.12 14.86 -18.54
CA THR A 60 -5.16 13.94 -19.67
C THR A 60 -4.07 12.87 -19.59
N ALA A 61 -2.86 13.24 -19.17
CA ALA A 61 -1.76 12.29 -18.98
C ALA A 61 -2.08 11.29 -17.86
N ALA A 62 -2.55 11.78 -16.70
CA ALA A 62 -2.93 10.95 -15.57
C ALA A 62 -4.07 9.97 -15.93
N LYS A 63 -5.04 10.40 -16.73
CA LYS A 63 -6.11 9.51 -17.22
C LYS A 63 -5.57 8.40 -18.12
N ALA A 64 -4.61 8.72 -18.99
CA ALA A 64 -4.00 7.73 -19.88
C ALA A 64 -3.19 6.69 -19.09
N GLU A 65 -2.39 7.12 -18.11
CA GLU A 65 -1.64 6.23 -17.21
C GLU A 65 -2.56 5.33 -16.39
N LEU A 66 -3.67 5.87 -15.87
CA LEU A 66 -4.62 5.08 -15.10
C LEU A 66 -5.32 4.03 -15.97
N ALA A 67 -5.59 4.35 -17.24
CA ALA A 67 -6.15 3.40 -18.19
C ALA A 67 -5.15 2.25 -18.48
N SER A 68 -3.88 2.55 -18.75
CA SER A 68 -2.87 1.50 -18.98
C SER A 68 -2.66 0.64 -17.72
N ALA A 69 -2.54 1.26 -16.54
CA ALA A 69 -2.37 0.55 -15.28
C ALA A 69 -3.55 -0.43 -14.99
N ARG A 70 -4.79 -0.02 -15.31
CA ARG A 70 -5.95 -0.92 -15.20
C ARG A 70 -5.86 -2.12 -16.13
N THR A 71 -5.39 -1.93 -17.36
CA THR A 71 -5.22 -3.05 -18.30
C THR A 71 -4.14 -4.02 -17.84
N ASP A 72 -3.02 -3.52 -17.30
CA ASP A 72 -1.94 -4.37 -16.81
C ASP A 72 -2.32 -5.08 -15.51
N TRP A 73 -3.05 -4.41 -14.61
CA TRP A 73 -3.65 -5.05 -13.44
C TRP A 73 -4.60 -6.19 -13.85
N ALA A 74 -5.47 -5.98 -14.83
CA ALA A 74 -6.38 -7.02 -15.31
C ALA A 74 -5.62 -8.24 -15.87
N LYS A 75 -4.52 -8.02 -16.61
CA LYS A 75 -3.64 -9.11 -17.08
C LYS A 75 -3.00 -9.87 -15.93
N GLN A 76 -2.49 -9.17 -14.92
CA GLN A 76 -1.87 -9.79 -13.74
C GLN A 76 -2.88 -10.62 -12.95
N VAL A 77 -4.09 -10.11 -12.74
CA VAL A 77 -5.17 -10.85 -12.06
C VAL A 77 -5.57 -12.09 -12.85
N ALA A 78 -5.68 -11.99 -14.17
CA ALA A 78 -5.99 -13.14 -15.03
C ALA A 78 -4.88 -14.21 -14.97
N ALA A 79 -3.60 -13.79 -15.03
CA ALA A 79 -2.46 -14.69 -14.91
C ALA A 79 -2.39 -15.35 -13.53
N ALA A 80 -2.63 -14.60 -12.45
CA ALA A 80 -2.68 -15.13 -11.10
C ALA A 80 -3.81 -16.16 -10.95
N LYS A 81 -5.03 -15.87 -11.45
CA LYS A 81 -6.14 -16.83 -11.44
C LYS A 81 -5.85 -18.09 -12.23
N ALA A 82 -5.20 -17.98 -13.39
CA ALA A 82 -4.81 -19.14 -14.18
C ALA A 82 -3.77 -20.00 -13.43
N ALA A 83 -2.81 -19.35 -12.77
CA ALA A 83 -1.81 -20.04 -11.95
C ALA A 83 -2.46 -20.77 -10.75
N THR A 84 -3.37 -20.11 -10.02
CA THR A 84 -4.07 -20.74 -8.89
C THR A 84 -4.93 -21.92 -9.35
N ALA A 85 -5.68 -21.78 -10.43
CA ALA A 85 -6.49 -22.87 -10.98
C ALA A 85 -5.62 -24.09 -11.38
N SER A 86 -4.45 -23.84 -11.98
CA SER A 86 -3.51 -24.92 -12.35
C SER A 86 -2.91 -25.61 -11.12
N ALA A 87 -2.66 -24.87 -10.04
CA ALA A 87 -2.16 -25.41 -8.79
C ALA A 87 -3.23 -26.22 -8.04
N GLU A 88 -4.47 -25.72 -8.02
CA GLU A 88 -5.63 -26.43 -7.47
C GLU A 88 -5.84 -27.77 -8.20
N HIS A 89 -5.81 -27.78 -9.53
CA HIS A 89 -5.96 -29.02 -10.30
C HIS A 89 -4.88 -30.05 -9.96
N LYS A 90 -3.60 -29.64 -9.95
CA LYS A 90 -2.50 -30.53 -9.57
C LYS A 90 -2.63 -31.03 -8.14
N SER A 91 -3.09 -30.19 -7.21
CA SER A 91 -3.30 -30.60 -5.82
C SER A 91 -4.40 -31.65 -5.71
N GLN A 92 -5.47 -31.53 -6.50
CA GLN A 92 -6.56 -32.50 -6.54
C GLN A 92 -6.10 -33.83 -7.16
N GLU A 93 -5.32 -33.80 -8.24
CA GLU A 93 -4.74 -35.01 -8.85
C GLU A 93 -3.83 -35.74 -7.85
N ILE A 94 -2.94 -35.03 -7.17
CA ILE A 94 -2.06 -35.63 -6.16
C ILE A 94 -2.87 -36.21 -4.99
N ALA A 95 -3.91 -35.51 -4.54
CA ALA A 95 -4.78 -35.99 -3.47
C ALA A 95 -5.55 -37.26 -3.88
N GLN A 96 -6.06 -37.32 -5.11
CA GLN A 96 -6.74 -38.51 -5.63
C GLN A 96 -5.78 -39.68 -5.82
N ASP A 97 -4.57 -39.43 -6.33
CA ASP A 97 -3.55 -40.47 -6.50
C ASP A 97 -3.08 -41.03 -5.15
N ALA A 98 -2.86 -40.15 -4.17
CA ALA A 98 -2.53 -40.54 -2.81
C ALA A 98 -3.66 -41.36 -2.15
N GLN A 99 -4.92 -40.94 -2.32
CA GLN A 99 -6.07 -41.68 -1.80
C GLN A 99 -6.20 -43.06 -2.46
N THR A 100 -6.05 -43.13 -3.79
CA THR A 100 -6.14 -44.39 -4.53
C THR A 100 -5.04 -45.36 -4.11
N THR A 101 -3.80 -44.85 -3.95
CA THR A 101 -2.67 -45.63 -3.46
C THR A 101 -2.87 -46.10 -2.02
N HIS A 102 -3.39 -45.22 -1.17
CA HIS A 102 -3.72 -45.55 0.22
C HIS A 102 -4.78 -46.66 0.29
N ASP A 103 -5.87 -46.53 -0.48
CA ASP A 103 -6.97 -47.49 -0.49
C ASP A 103 -6.51 -48.85 -1.02
N ALA A 104 -5.66 -48.87 -2.05
CA ALA A 104 -5.04 -50.11 -2.55
C ALA A 104 -4.16 -50.80 -1.49
N LEU A 105 -3.32 -50.04 -0.78
CA LEU A 105 -2.48 -50.57 0.29
C LEU A 105 -3.31 -51.14 1.46
N LEU A 106 -4.43 -50.51 1.81
CA LEU A 106 -5.36 -51.00 2.83
C LEU A 106 -6.14 -52.25 2.39
N ALA A 107 -6.46 -52.34 1.10
CA ALA A 107 -7.14 -53.51 0.54
C ALA A 107 -6.24 -54.75 0.60
N ASP A 108 -4.96 -54.60 0.25
CA ASP A 108 -4.00 -55.70 0.18
C ASP A 108 -3.42 -56.13 1.54
N ASN A 109 -3.45 -55.27 2.57
CA ASN A 109 -2.81 -55.55 3.86
C ASN A 109 -3.76 -55.41 5.06
N ALA A 110 -4.32 -56.54 5.50
CA ALA A 110 -5.16 -56.61 6.69
C ALA A 110 -4.42 -56.18 7.98
N GLY A 111 -3.14 -56.53 8.13
CA GLY A 111 -2.33 -56.12 9.30
C GLY A 111 -2.04 -54.62 9.34
N LEU A 112 -1.92 -53.97 8.16
CA LEU A 112 -1.74 -52.53 8.07
C LEU A 112 -3.03 -51.79 8.47
N ARG A 113 -4.21 -52.30 8.08
CA ARG A 113 -5.50 -51.78 8.55
C ARG A 113 -5.63 -51.83 10.06
N ASP A 114 -5.30 -52.97 10.68
CA ASP A 114 -5.40 -53.13 12.13
C ASP A 114 -4.41 -52.21 12.87
N TYR A 115 -3.19 -52.09 12.35
CA TYR A 115 -2.20 -51.16 12.90
C TYR A 115 -2.67 -49.70 12.82
N ILE A 116 -3.19 -49.26 11.68
CA ILE A 116 -3.74 -47.90 11.49
C ILE A 116 -4.97 -47.70 12.37
N ALA A 117 -5.88 -48.68 12.47
CA ALA A 117 -7.04 -48.59 13.34
C ALA A 117 -6.65 -48.44 14.83
N ALA A 118 -5.58 -49.12 15.26
CA ALA A 118 -5.06 -49.07 16.62
C ALA A 118 -4.29 -47.78 16.93
N HIS A 119 -3.63 -47.16 15.94
CA HIS A 119 -2.72 -46.02 16.14
C HIS A 119 -3.16 -44.72 15.47
N ARG A 120 -4.33 -44.68 14.81
CA ARG A 120 -4.83 -43.43 14.20
C ARG A 120 -5.06 -42.37 15.27
N VAL A 121 -4.60 -41.16 14.99
CA VAL A 121 -4.96 -39.98 15.78
C VAL A 121 -6.47 -39.80 15.64
N ARG A 122 -7.17 -39.76 16.77
CA ARG A 122 -8.64 -39.66 16.82
C ARG A 122 -9.05 -38.34 16.16
N GLN A 123 -9.64 -38.42 14.96
CA GLN A 123 -10.18 -37.25 14.28
C GLN A 123 -11.26 -36.63 15.19
N PRO A 124 -11.18 -35.34 15.56
CA PRO A 124 -12.18 -34.72 16.42
C PRO A 124 -13.53 -34.76 15.69
N SER A 125 -14.48 -35.51 16.25
CA SER A 125 -15.86 -35.55 15.78
C SER A 125 -16.56 -34.26 16.16
N GLY A 126 -16.45 -33.23 15.32
CA GLY A 126 -17.18 -31.98 15.52
C GLY A 126 -16.72 -30.91 14.54
N ALA A 127 -17.67 -30.28 13.86
CA ALA A 127 -17.41 -29.05 13.12
C ALA A 127 -16.84 -28.02 14.10
N VAL A 128 -15.53 -27.75 14.00
CA VAL A 128 -14.88 -26.70 14.78
C VAL A 128 -15.34 -25.39 14.19
N ALA A 129 -16.25 -24.71 14.88
CA ALA A 129 -16.62 -23.35 14.52
C ALA A 129 -15.38 -22.47 14.66
N SER A 130 -14.97 -21.81 13.57
CA SER A 130 -13.90 -20.81 13.58
C SER A 130 -14.28 -19.66 14.51
N GLY A 131 -13.83 -19.73 15.76
CA GLY A 131 -13.81 -18.59 16.67
C GLY A 131 -12.71 -17.62 16.26
N THR A 132 -12.95 -16.32 16.49
CA THR A 132 -11.93 -15.28 16.36
C THR A 132 -10.71 -15.61 17.22
N ALA A 133 -9.53 -15.72 16.61
CA ALA A 133 -8.29 -16.02 17.30
C ALA A 133 -7.97 -14.91 18.33
N GLN A 134 -8.10 -15.24 19.61
CA GLN A 134 -7.51 -14.48 20.70
C GLN A 134 -6.08 -14.98 20.90
N ASP A 135 -5.12 -14.18 20.47
CA ASP A 135 -3.70 -14.38 20.74
C ASP A 135 -3.46 -14.23 22.25
N SER A 136 -3.57 -15.36 22.95
CA SER A 136 -3.17 -15.49 24.33
C SER A 136 -1.73 -15.97 24.28
N GLY A 137 -0.77 -15.04 24.25
CA GLY A 137 0.65 -15.35 24.19
C GLY A 137 0.99 -16.45 25.20
N ALA A 138 1.30 -17.64 24.70
CA ALA A 138 1.58 -18.79 25.54
C ALA A 138 2.90 -18.55 26.28
N PRO A 139 2.95 -18.72 27.61
CA PRO A 139 4.21 -18.61 28.34
C PRO A 139 5.17 -19.70 27.84
N PHE A 140 6.35 -19.29 27.40
CA PHE A 140 7.45 -20.21 27.09
C PHE A 140 7.97 -20.81 28.41
N PRO A 141 7.97 -22.14 28.58
CA PRO A 141 8.59 -22.75 29.75
C PRO A 141 10.11 -22.72 29.65
N ASP A 142 10.77 -22.58 30.81
CA ASP A 142 12.23 -22.45 30.93
C ASP A 142 13.01 -23.74 30.57
N ASP A 143 12.33 -24.89 30.50
CA ASP A 143 12.93 -26.17 30.13
C ASP A 143 12.21 -26.81 28.92
N PRO A 144 12.84 -26.82 27.73
CA PRO A 144 12.26 -27.39 26.53
C PRO A 144 12.17 -28.93 26.56
N ALA A 145 12.89 -29.62 27.46
CA ALA A 145 12.87 -31.08 27.56
C ALA A 145 11.71 -31.61 28.43
N ALA A 146 11.09 -30.74 29.25
CA ALA A 146 9.94 -31.09 30.09
C ALA A 146 8.59 -30.94 29.36
N LEU A 147 8.59 -30.43 28.12
CA LEU A 147 7.38 -30.31 27.33
C LEU A 147 6.88 -31.70 26.91
N PRO A 148 5.59 -32.04 27.16
CA PRO A 148 5.01 -33.19 26.48
C PRO A 148 5.19 -32.95 24.98
N LEU A 149 5.62 -33.96 24.22
CA LEU A 149 5.60 -33.87 22.76
C LEU A 149 4.15 -33.65 22.33
N VAL A 150 3.77 -32.38 22.17
CA VAL A 150 2.49 -32.01 21.60
C VAL A 150 2.65 -32.26 20.11
N ALA A 151 2.13 -33.41 19.66
CA ALA A 151 2.01 -33.68 18.25
C ALA A 151 1.12 -32.59 17.64
N MET A 152 1.74 -31.65 16.94
CA MET A 152 1.02 -30.60 16.24
C MET A 152 0.36 -31.23 15.01
N PRO A 153 -0.95 -31.03 14.80
CA PRO A 153 -1.63 -31.55 13.62
C PRO A 153 -0.94 -31.05 12.35
N GLU A 154 -0.81 -31.91 11.34
CA GLU A 154 -0.18 -31.51 10.07
C GLU A 154 -0.94 -30.35 9.41
N ASP A 155 -2.25 -30.25 9.63
CA ASP A 155 -3.08 -29.15 9.16
C ASP A 155 -2.75 -27.81 9.83
N ASP A 156 -2.31 -27.82 11.09
CA ASP A 156 -1.85 -26.59 11.78
C ASP A 156 -0.50 -26.14 11.22
N VAL A 157 0.41 -27.08 10.94
CA VAL A 157 1.68 -26.76 10.26
C VAL A 157 1.42 -26.17 8.88
N ARG A 158 0.50 -26.76 8.11
CA ARG A 158 0.11 -26.28 6.77
C ARG A 158 -0.54 -24.89 6.83
N SER A 159 -1.38 -24.66 7.84
CA SER A 159 -2.04 -23.37 8.07
C SER A 159 -1.03 -22.29 8.48
N CYS A 160 -0.07 -22.63 9.34
CA CYS A 160 1.02 -21.75 9.71
C CYS A 160 1.91 -21.41 8.51
N ASP A 161 2.24 -22.38 7.64
CA ASP A 161 3.03 -22.10 6.42
C ASP A 161 2.28 -21.18 5.46
N ALA A 162 0.97 -21.41 5.26
CA ALA A 162 0.14 -20.55 4.43
C ALA A 162 0.04 -19.11 4.99
N LEU A 163 -0.16 -18.96 6.30
CA LEU A 163 -0.16 -17.67 6.98
C LEU A 163 1.21 -16.99 6.91
N TYR A 164 2.31 -17.75 7.06
CA TYR A 164 3.66 -17.22 6.99
C TYR A 164 4.01 -16.67 5.59
N ARG A 165 3.55 -17.35 4.52
CA ARG A 165 3.71 -16.86 3.13
C ARG A 165 3.04 -15.51 2.90
N TYR A 166 1.97 -15.20 3.61
CA TYR A 166 1.33 -13.89 3.55
C TYR A 166 1.97 -12.87 4.51
N ALA A 167 2.25 -13.30 5.75
CA ALA A 167 2.77 -12.43 6.80
C ALA A 167 4.15 -11.86 6.48
N ARG A 168 5.04 -12.66 5.86
CA ARG A 168 6.40 -12.22 5.51
C ARG A 168 6.44 -11.06 4.51
N PRO A 169 5.82 -11.13 3.31
CA PRO A 169 5.82 -10.00 2.39
C PRO A 169 5.05 -8.79 2.94
N ALA A 170 4.00 -9.00 3.74
CA ALA A 170 3.30 -7.91 4.42
C ALA A 170 4.22 -7.17 5.42
N TYR A 171 5.03 -7.93 6.17
CA TYR A 171 6.05 -7.37 7.07
C TYR A 171 7.14 -6.60 6.31
N GLU A 172 7.66 -7.18 5.22
CA GLU A 172 8.66 -6.52 4.37
C GLU A 172 8.13 -5.21 3.76
N TRP A 173 6.87 -5.21 3.32
CA TRP A 173 6.18 -4.00 2.85
C TRP A 173 6.04 -2.94 3.96
N ALA A 174 5.61 -3.34 5.16
CA ALA A 174 5.48 -2.43 6.30
C ALA A 174 6.83 -1.82 6.71
N GLN A 175 7.90 -2.62 6.73
CA GLN A 175 9.26 -2.14 6.97
C GLN A 175 9.71 -1.15 5.88
N GLY A 176 9.35 -1.38 4.62
CA GLY A 176 9.59 -0.45 3.53
C GLY A 176 8.89 0.90 3.69
N LEU A 177 7.71 0.95 4.32
CA LEU A 177 7.01 2.19 4.65
C LEU A 177 7.69 2.93 5.81
N ILE A 178 8.12 2.21 6.84
CA ILE A 178 8.84 2.79 7.99
C ILE A 178 10.16 3.42 7.51
N ALA A 179 10.93 2.71 6.69
CA ALA A 179 12.19 3.21 6.14
C ALA A 179 12.02 4.49 5.28
N LYS A 180 10.85 4.69 4.68
CA LYS A 180 10.50 5.89 3.90
C LYS A 180 9.88 7.01 4.75
N GLY A 181 9.76 6.82 6.07
CA GLY A 181 9.10 7.77 6.97
C GLY A 181 7.59 7.89 6.78
N LEU A 182 6.96 6.91 6.13
CA LEU A 182 5.52 6.90 5.83
C LEU A 182 4.70 6.16 6.89
N ALA A 183 5.37 5.44 7.80
CA ALA A 183 4.76 4.74 8.93
C ALA A 183 5.70 4.78 10.15
N VAL A 184 5.13 4.68 11.35
CA VAL A 184 5.88 4.64 12.62
C VAL A 184 5.85 3.21 13.15
N GLN A 185 7.01 2.71 13.58
CA GLN A 185 7.10 1.40 14.22
C GLN A 185 6.56 1.47 15.65
N ASN A 186 5.37 0.93 15.88
CA ASN A 186 4.80 0.87 17.22
C ASN A 186 5.50 -0.26 18.00
N SER A 187 6.23 0.07 19.07
CA SER A 187 7.11 -0.87 19.77
C SER A 187 6.37 -1.84 20.71
N GLY A 188 5.04 -1.94 20.63
CA GLY A 188 4.23 -2.72 21.56
C GLY A 188 4.02 -2.07 22.93
N ASP A 189 4.84 -1.09 23.30
CA ASP A 189 4.78 -0.40 24.61
C ASP A 189 3.76 0.76 24.68
N GLY A 190 2.94 0.95 23.64
CA GLY A 190 1.94 2.01 23.60
C GLY A 190 2.49 3.43 23.46
N GLN A 191 3.77 3.60 23.09
CA GLN A 191 4.33 4.90 22.69
C GLN A 191 4.85 4.89 21.25
N PRO A 192 4.42 5.84 20.41
CA PRO A 192 5.06 6.08 19.12
C PRO A 192 6.44 6.70 19.36
N ARG A 193 7.48 6.11 18.75
CA ARG A 193 8.82 6.72 18.66
C ARG A 193 8.92 7.62 17.43
#